data_AF-A0A2S8PTF9-F1
#
_entry.id   AF-A0A2S8PTF9-F1
#
_cell.length_a   1.000
_cell.length_b   1.000
_cell.length_c   1.000
_cell.angle_alpha   90.00
_cell.angle_beta   90.00
_cell.angle_gamma   90.00
#
_symmetry.space_group_name_H-M   'P 1'
#
loop_
_entity.id
_entity.type
_entity.pdbx_description
1 polymer ?
#
loop_
_entity_poly.entity_id
_entity_poly.type
_entity_poly.pdbx_seq_one_letter_code
_entity_poly.pdbx_strand_id
1 'polypeptide(L)'
;AFYLSGGTYLPSNFALVGTTENTLDNSTLKRMVQRYWSDYEQYIDRDKEKAFMDRFTTDLTRYDNTIISPMTEMYLDWLKSQALLDYFDHNFDSTDDYSGALFVQSVHDCVAGMQDKLGASRYFQEQMMSATITPDNLLLRALVMNSDKKIEQTHGVLKTGGNYGSLAWDKIPDGL
;
A
#
# COMPACT_ATOMS: atom_id res chain seq x y z
N ALA A 1 -14.50 -10.70 44.79
CA ALA A 1 -14.58 -12.06 44.22
C ALA A 1 -13.78 -12.08 42.93
N PHE A 2 -12.80 -12.98 42.85
CA PHE A 2 -11.92 -13.20 41.72
C PHE A 2 -12.68 -13.89 40.58
N TYR A 3 -12.53 -13.40 39.36
CA TYR A 3 -12.73 -14.22 38.15
C TYR A 3 -11.58 -13.95 37.19
N LEU A 4 -10.65 -14.91 37.15
CA LEU A 4 -9.63 -15.04 36.12
C LEU A 4 -10.22 -15.90 35.00
N SER A 5 -10.58 -15.25 33.88
CA SER A 5 -10.81 -15.88 32.58
C SER A 5 -10.73 -14.79 31.50
N GLY A 6 -9.50 -14.46 31.08
CA GLY A 6 -9.19 -13.90 29.75
C GLY A 6 -9.68 -12.48 29.41
N GLY A 7 -9.44 -11.48 30.26
CA GLY A 7 -9.66 -10.08 29.89
C GLY A 7 -8.86 -9.14 30.79
N THR A 8 -7.79 -8.55 30.25
CA THR A 8 -6.96 -7.59 30.98
C THR A 8 -7.57 -6.19 30.95
N TYR A 9 -7.48 -5.51 32.09
CA TYR A 9 -7.92 -4.14 32.35
C TYR A 9 -6.97 -3.14 31.67
N LEU A 10 -7.50 -2.09 31.03
CA LEU A 10 -6.72 -0.88 30.75
C LEU A 10 -6.67 -0.04 32.04
N PRO A 11 -5.49 0.21 32.63
CA PRO A 11 -5.39 1.06 33.81
C PRO A 11 -5.75 2.49 33.44
N SER A 12 -6.57 3.16 34.26
CA SER A 12 -6.88 4.60 34.11
C SER A 12 -5.67 5.52 34.32
N ASN A 13 -4.50 4.95 34.64
CA ASN A 13 -3.26 5.66 34.89
C ASN A 13 -2.32 5.51 33.69
N PHE A 14 -2.04 6.63 33.02
CA PHE A 14 -1.29 6.71 31.77
C PHE A 14 0.16 6.22 31.91
N ALA A 15 0.74 6.24 33.12
CA ALA A 15 2.10 5.80 33.40
C ALA A 15 2.32 4.27 33.28
N LEU A 16 1.25 3.48 33.13
CA LEU A 16 1.32 2.01 33.01
C LEU A 16 1.05 1.50 31.58
N VAL A 17 0.75 2.42 30.64
CA VAL A 17 0.47 2.10 29.24
C VAL A 17 1.81 1.91 28.51
N GLY A 18 2.43 0.75 28.69
CA GLY A 18 3.70 0.43 28.02
C GLY A 18 4.46 -0.76 28.59
N THR A 19 4.02 -1.33 29.72
CA THR A 19 4.72 -2.46 30.37
C THR A 19 4.13 -3.84 30.04
N THR A 20 3.04 -3.91 29.28
CA THR A 20 2.42 -5.19 28.88
C THR A 20 2.02 -5.15 27.41
N GLU A 21 2.62 -6.03 26.60
CA GLU A 21 2.17 -6.39 25.26
C GLU A 21 0.78 -7.04 25.36
N ASN A 22 -0.27 -6.22 25.42
CA ASN A 22 -1.66 -6.67 25.48
C ASN A 22 -2.35 -6.40 24.14
N THR A 23 -2.08 -7.24 23.14
CA THR A 23 -2.96 -7.36 21.98
C THR A 23 -4.25 -8.07 22.43
N LEU A 24 -5.35 -7.33 22.54
CA LEU A 24 -6.66 -7.92 22.83
C LEU A 24 -7.04 -8.90 21.71
N ASP A 25 -7.27 -10.17 22.04
CA ASP A 25 -7.78 -11.12 21.05
C ASP A 25 -9.21 -10.71 20.60
N ASN A 26 -9.54 -10.99 19.34
CA ASN A 26 -10.78 -10.56 18.68
C ASN A 26 -12.06 -11.00 19.43
N SER A 27 -12.03 -12.15 20.11
CA SER A 27 -13.16 -12.65 20.91
C SER A 27 -13.40 -11.82 22.18
N THR A 28 -12.33 -11.37 22.82
CA THR A 28 -12.39 -10.51 24.00
C THR A 28 -12.90 -9.12 23.62
N LEU A 29 -12.43 -8.57 22.49
CA LEU A 29 -12.93 -7.31 21.94
C LEU A 29 -14.43 -7.39 21.63
N LYS A 30 -14.88 -8.44 20.94
CA LYS A 30 -16.31 -8.65 20.62
C LYS A 30 -17.19 -8.69 21.87
N ARG A 31 -16.77 -9.42 22.91
CA ARG A 31 -17.51 -9.52 24.18
C ARG A 31 -17.60 -8.16 24.87
N MET A 32 -16.53 -7.38 24.87
CA MET A 32 -16.52 -6.04 25.45
C MET A 32 -17.43 -5.09 24.67
N VAL A 33 -17.34 -5.08 23.34
CA VAL A 33 -18.24 -4.28 22.48
C VAL A 33 -19.69 -4.63 22.77
N GLN A 34 -20.04 -5.92 22.77
CA GLN A 34 -21.42 -6.35 23.04
C GLN A 34 -21.92 -5.90 24.41
N ARG A 35 -21.08 -6.00 25.46
CA ARG A 35 -21.44 -5.55 26.81
C ARG A 35 -21.67 -4.04 26.87
N TYR A 36 -20.72 -3.24 26.38
CA TYR A 36 -20.78 -1.78 26.48
C TYR A 36 -21.84 -1.16 25.56
N TRP A 37 -22.20 -1.83 24.45
CA TRP A 37 -23.18 -1.34 23.50
C TRP A 37 -24.58 -1.93 23.70
N SER A 38 -24.75 -2.91 24.58
CA SER A 38 -26.05 -3.60 24.79
C SER A 38 -27.19 -2.65 25.17
N ASP A 39 -26.93 -1.63 26.00
CA ASP A 39 -27.94 -0.65 26.40
C ASP A 39 -28.40 0.24 25.25
N TYR A 40 -27.60 0.34 24.18
CA TYR A 40 -27.93 1.14 22.99
C TYR A 40 -28.71 0.34 21.94
N GLU A 41 -28.82 -0.98 22.09
CA GLU A 41 -29.50 -1.87 21.15
C GLU A 41 -30.95 -1.43 20.89
N GLN A 42 -31.63 -0.95 21.94
CA GLN A 42 -33.01 -0.45 21.87
C GLN A 42 -33.21 0.72 20.89
N TYR A 43 -32.13 1.44 20.54
CA TYR A 43 -32.18 2.55 19.59
C TYR A 43 -31.88 2.12 18.16
N ILE A 44 -31.55 0.85 17.94
CA ILE A 44 -31.14 0.32 16.63
C ILE A 44 -32.26 -0.57 16.09
N ASP A 45 -32.81 -0.18 14.94
CA ASP A 45 -33.67 -1.03 14.14
C ASP A 45 -32.81 -1.94 13.27
N ARG A 46 -32.58 -3.17 13.75
CA ARG A 46 -31.69 -4.15 13.09
C ARG A 46 -32.18 -4.56 11.71
N ASP A 47 -33.48 -4.56 11.45
CA ASP A 47 -34.03 -4.86 10.14
C ASP A 47 -33.73 -3.73 9.15
N LYS A 48 -33.87 -2.47 9.58
CA LYS A 48 -33.50 -1.31 8.75
C LYS A 48 -32.01 -1.19 8.53
N GLU A 49 -31.20 -1.44 9.56
CA GLU A 49 -29.74 -1.49 9.43
C GLU A 49 -29.33 -2.54 8.40
N LYS A 50 -29.87 -3.77 8.51
CA LYS A 50 -29.61 -4.83 7.56
C LYS A 50 -30.02 -4.44 6.15
N ALA A 51 -31.24 -3.91 5.97
CA ALA A 51 -31.72 -3.48 4.67
C ALA A 51 -30.85 -2.36 4.06
N PHE A 52 -30.37 -1.43 4.89
CA PHE A 52 -29.42 -0.40 4.47
C PHE A 52 -28.09 -1.00 4.02
N MET A 53 -27.50 -1.88 4.83
CA MET A 53 -26.21 -2.52 4.52
C MET A 53 -26.30 -3.36 3.26
N ASP A 54 -27.36 -4.16 3.10
CA ASP A 54 -27.58 -5.00 1.92
C ASP A 54 -27.69 -4.12 0.65
N ARG A 55 -28.44 -3.01 0.71
CA ARG A 55 -28.53 -2.05 -0.40
C ARG A 55 -27.20 -1.35 -0.65
N PHE A 56 -26.55 -0.84 0.39
CA PHE A 56 -25.28 -0.13 0.28
C PHE A 56 -24.21 -1.01 -0.36
N THR A 57 -24.05 -2.25 0.10
CA THR A 57 -23.14 -3.22 -0.50
C THR A 57 -23.49 -3.48 -1.97
N THR A 58 -24.78 -3.67 -2.29
CA THR A 58 -25.21 -3.89 -3.68
C THR A 58 -24.88 -2.70 -4.58
N ASP A 59 -25.22 -1.48 -4.13
CA ASP A 59 -24.99 -0.25 -4.87
C ASP A 59 -23.48 0.02 -5.04
N LEU A 60 -22.69 -0.21 -3.99
CA LEU A 60 -21.23 -0.08 -4.01
C LEU A 60 -20.58 -1.09 -4.95
N THR A 61 -20.95 -2.37 -4.87
CA THR A 61 -20.44 -3.41 -5.79
C THR A 61 -20.80 -3.10 -7.24
N ARG A 62 -22.02 -2.62 -7.51
CA ARG A 62 -22.40 -2.20 -8.86
C ARG A 62 -21.53 -1.03 -9.33
N TYR A 63 -21.34 -0.01 -8.50
CA TYR A 63 -20.50 1.14 -8.83
C TYR A 63 -19.04 0.72 -9.10
N ASP A 64 -18.49 -0.15 -8.25
CA ASP A 64 -17.14 -0.67 -8.39
C ASP A 64 -16.95 -1.44 -9.72
N ASN A 65 -17.90 -2.31 -10.06
CA ASN A 65 -17.84 -3.11 -11.28
C ASN A 65 -18.10 -2.30 -12.57
N THR A 66 -18.92 -1.26 -12.50
CA THR A 66 -19.36 -0.52 -13.71
C THR A 66 -18.54 0.73 -13.98
N ILE A 67 -17.93 1.33 -12.94
CA ILE A 67 -17.19 2.58 -13.06
C ILE A 67 -15.73 2.39 -12.64
N ILE A 68 -15.47 1.95 -11.42
CA ILE A 68 -14.10 1.95 -10.87
C ILE A 68 -13.21 0.93 -11.55
N SER A 69 -13.69 -0.29 -11.76
CA SER A 69 -12.91 -1.37 -12.37
C SER A 69 -12.51 -1.04 -13.82
N PRO A 70 -13.45 -0.65 -14.72
CA PRO A 70 -13.08 -0.25 -16.08
C PRO A 70 -12.14 0.96 -16.15
N MET A 71 -12.34 1.96 -15.27
CA MET A 71 -11.41 3.11 -15.20
C MET A 71 -10.02 2.70 -14.74
N THR A 72 -9.92 1.76 -13.79
CA THR A 72 -8.64 1.22 -13.32
C THR A 72 -7.94 0.42 -14.42
N GLU A 73 -8.69 -0.37 -15.19
CA GLU A 73 -8.16 -1.11 -16.35
C GLU A 73 -7.62 -0.16 -17.42
N MET A 74 -8.42 0.84 -17.83
CA MET A 74 -7.99 1.86 -18.79
C MET A 74 -6.73 2.60 -18.33
N TYR A 75 -6.67 2.97 -17.04
CA TYR A 75 -5.48 3.59 -16.45
C TYR A 75 -4.26 2.67 -16.54
N LEU A 76 -4.41 1.39 -16.20
CA LEU A 76 -3.32 0.42 -16.26
C LEU A 76 -2.87 0.15 -17.70
N ASP A 77 -3.78 0.11 -18.67
CA ASP A 77 -3.45 -0.02 -20.08
C ASP A 77 -2.63 1.17 -20.57
N TRP A 78 -2.99 2.39 -20.15
CA TRP A 78 -2.20 3.58 -20.44
C TRP A 78 -0.83 3.54 -19.76
N LEU A 79 -0.78 3.18 -18.47
CA LEU A 79 0.46 3.11 -17.69
C LEU A 79 1.45 2.07 -18.25
N LYS A 80 0.94 0.99 -18.85
CA LYS A 80 1.71 -0.07 -19.50
C LYS A 80 1.94 0.17 -20.99
N SER A 81 1.42 1.26 -21.53
CA SER A 81 1.47 1.51 -22.98
C SER A 81 2.89 1.78 -23.44
N GLN A 82 3.22 1.29 -24.63
CA GLN A 82 4.52 1.56 -25.25
C GLN A 82 4.77 3.06 -25.43
N ALA A 83 3.73 3.85 -25.71
CA ALA A 83 3.85 5.30 -25.85
C ALA A 83 4.35 5.98 -24.56
N LEU A 84 3.89 5.52 -23.39
CA LEU A 84 4.38 6.04 -22.11
C LEU A 84 5.80 5.57 -21.82
N LEU A 85 6.10 4.29 -22.09
CA LEU A 85 7.46 3.76 -21.92
C LEU A 85 8.46 4.50 -22.82
N ASP A 86 8.12 4.73 -24.09
CA ASP A 86 8.93 5.48 -25.04
C ASP A 86 9.18 6.91 -24.54
N TYR A 87 8.19 7.54 -23.90
CA TYR A 87 8.40 8.85 -23.27
C TYR A 87 9.47 8.78 -22.19
N PHE A 88 9.38 7.82 -21.26
CA PHE A 88 10.35 7.66 -20.18
C PHE A 88 11.73 7.21 -20.64
N ASP A 89 11.83 6.51 -21.78
CA ASP A 89 13.11 6.04 -22.33
C ASP A 89 13.90 7.12 -23.05
N HIS A 90 13.23 8.15 -23.58
CA HIS A 90 13.89 9.14 -24.45
C HIS A 90 13.97 10.55 -23.88
N ASN A 91 13.31 10.85 -22.76
CA ASN A 91 13.23 12.21 -22.20
C ASN A 91 14.04 12.42 -20.92
N PHE A 92 14.70 11.39 -20.40
CA PHE A 92 15.48 11.45 -19.16
C PHE A 92 16.89 10.91 -19.38
N ASP A 93 17.90 11.69 -18.98
CA ASP A 93 19.30 11.32 -19.07
C ASP A 93 19.69 10.47 -17.85
N SER A 94 20.07 9.22 -18.08
CA SER A 94 20.46 8.25 -17.03
C SER A 94 21.79 8.58 -16.34
N THR A 95 22.52 9.57 -16.83
CA THR A 95 23.81 10.02 -16.29
C THR A 95 23.74 11.31 -15.49
N ASP A 96 22.58 11.99 -15.51
CA ASP A 96 22.33 13.25 -14.80
C ASP A 96 21.38 13.07 -13.61
N ASP A 97 21.85 13.35 -12.39
CA ASP A 97 21.06 13.19 -11.17
C ASP A 97 19.84 14.12 -11.12
N TYR A 98 19.92 15.30 -11.74
CA TYR A 98 18.78 16.21 -11.81
C TYR A 98 17.68 15.66 -12.74
N SER A 99 18.06 15.15 -13.91
CA SER A 99 17.16 14.41 -14.80
C SER A 99 16.54 13.19 -14.10
N GLY A 100 17.34 12.46 -13.30
CA GLY A 100 16.87 11.37 -12.46
C GLY A 100 15.81 11.82 -11.44
N ALA A 101 15.97 12.96 -10.79
CA ALA A 101 14.95 13.50 -9.87
C ALA A 101 13.63 13.86 -10.60
N LEU A 102 13.73 14.43 -11.82
CA LEU A 102 12.57 14.72 -12.66
C LEU A 102 11.87 13.43 -13.14
N PHE A 103 12.63 12.37 -13.41
CA PHE A 103 12.07 11.04 -13.72
C PHE A 103 11.23 10.55 -12.55
N VAL A 104 11.75 10.60 -11.32
CA VAL A 104 11.03 10.15 -10.11
C VAL A 104 9.73 10.92 -9.94
N GLN A 105 9.77 12.25 -10.08
CA GLN A 105 8.56 13.08 -9.99
C GLN A 105 7.55 12.70 -11.07
N SER A 106 7.99 12.49 -12.31
CA SER A 106 7.11 12.15 -13.43
C SER A 106 6.44 10.78 -13.23
N VAL A 107 7.18 9.79 -12.71
CA VAL A 107 6.59 8.49 -12.32
C VAL A 107 5.61 8.65 -11.15
N HIS A 108 5.94 9.47 -10.16
CA HIS A 108 5.03 9.76 -9.04
C HIS A 108 3.71 10.35 -9.54
N ASP A 109 3.76 11.33 -10.44
CA ASP A 109 2.57 11.96 -11.02
C ASP A 109 1.68 10.96 -11.77
N CYS A 110 2.29 9.93 -12.38
CA CYS A 110 1.56 8.85 -13.04
C CYS A 110 0.86 7.90 -12.03
N VAL A 111 1.36 7.79 -10.80
CA VAL A 111 0.94 6.79 -9.80
C VAL A 111 0.04 7.39 -8.71
N ALA A 112 0.21 8.68 -8.44
CA ALA A 112 -0.49 9.39 -7.39
C ALA A 112 -2.01 9.36 -7.61
N GLY A 113 -2.76 9.00 -6.56
CA GLY A 113 -4.22 8.94 -6.57
C GLY A 113 -4.80 7.59 -7.03
N MET A 114 -3.97 6.66 -7.49
CA MET A 114 -4.39 5.31 -7.89
C MET A 114 -3.99 4.23 -6.89
N GLN A 115 -3.22 4.54 -5.85
CA GLN A 115 -2.68 3.55 -4.92
C GLN A 115 -3.74 2.86 -4.06
N ASP A 116 -4.94 3.43 -3.93
CA ASP A 116 -6.05 2.87 -3.17
C ASP A 116 -6.94 1.94 -4.01
N LYS A 117 -6.76 1.91 -5.35
CA LYS A 117 -7.53 1.06 -6.25
C LYS A 117 -6.89 -0.32 -6.31
N LEU A 118 -7.66 -1.36 -5.98
CA LEU A 118 -7.14 -2.72 -5.81
C LEU A 118 -6.36 -3.24 -7.02
N GLY A 119 -6.83 -2.97 -8.25
CA GLY A 119 -6.13 -3.37 -9.47
C GLY A 119 -4.77 -2.68 -9.63
N ALA A 120 -4.72 -1.36 -9.41
CA ALA A 120 -3.50 -0.59 -9.50
C ALA A 120 -2.51 -0.91 -8.37
N SER A 121 -3.00 -1.04 -7.13
CA SER A 121 -2.16 -1.35 -5.97
C SER A 121 -1.48 -2.72 -6.10
N ARG A 122 -2.20 -3.73 -6.61
CA ARG A 122 -1.62 -5.04 -6.95
C ARG A 122 -0.53 -4.92 -8.00
N TYR A 123 -0.80 -4.20 -9.09
CA TYR A 123 0.21 -3.98 -10.13
C TYR A 123 1.45 -3.28 -9.57
N PHE A 124 1.29 -2.24 -8.75
CA PHE A 124 2.44 -1.56 -8.15
C PHE A 124 3.24 -2.48 -7.22
N GLN A 125 2.57 -3.30 -6.43
CA GLN A 125 3.22 -4.31 -5.60
C GLN A 125 4.00 -5.32 -6.45
N GLU A 126 3.41 -5.84 -7.51
CA GLU A 126 4.08 -6.74 -8.45
C GLU A 126 5.34 -6.10 -9.05
N GLN A 127 5.25 -4.86 -9.50
CA GLN A 127 6.40 -4.12 -10.04
C GLN A 127 7.49 -3.90 -9.00
N MET A 128 7.15 -3.47 -7.79
CA MET A 128 8.11 -3.25 -6.69
C MET A 128 8.73 -4.56 -6.17
N MET A 129 8.06 -5.70 -6.36
CA MET A 129 8.56 -7.02 -5.96
C MET A 129 9.33 -7.75 -7.07
N SER A 130 9.42 -7.18 -8.28
CA SER A 130 10.20 -7.77 -9.37
C SER A 130 11.66 -7.96 -8.95
N ALA A 131 12.26 -9.12 -9.22
CA ALA A 131 13.64 -9.42 -8.86
C ALA A 131 14.68 -8.66 -9.69
N THR A 132 14.26 -7.91 -10.71
CA THR A 132 15.15 -7.22 -11.64
C THR A 132 14.51 -5.89 -12.05
N ILE A 133 15.32 -4.84 -12.03
CA ILE A 133 15.00 -3.56 -12.65
C ILE A 133 15.09 -3.72 -14.17
N THR A 134 13.95 -3.68 -14.84
CA THR A 134 13.81 -3.78 -16.30
C THR A 134 13.37 -2.43 -16.88
N PRO A 135 13.57 -2.18 -18.20
CA PRO A 135 13.16 -0.93 -18.84
C PRO A 135 11.67 -0.59 -18.66
N ASP A 136 10.80 -1.60 -18.67
CA ASP A 136 9.34 -1.45 -18.50
C ASP A 136 8.90 -1.26 -17.03
N ASN A 137 9.78 -1.48 -16.06
CA ASN A 137 9.47 -1.31 -14.64
C ASN A 137 9.81 0.11 -14.16
N LEU A 138 8.93 1.06 -14.51
CA LEU A 138 9.08 2.47 -14.15
C LEU A 138 9.21 2.71 -12.63
N LEU A 139 8.57 1.87 -11.80
CA LEU A 139 8.63 2.03 -10.34
C LEU A 139 10.02 1.70 -9.78
N LEU A 140 10.60 0.57 -10.18
CA LEU A 140 11.96 0.23 -9.76
C LEU A 140 13.01 1.12 -10.41
N ARG A 141 12.79 1.61 -11.64
CA ARG A 141 13.66 2.64 -12.23
C ARG A 141 13.61 3.93 -11.41
N ALA A 142 12.43 4.38 -11.00
CA ALA A 142 12.29 5.57 -10.15
C ALA A 142 12.99 5.40 -8.79
N LEU A 143 12.92 4.20 -8.20
CA LEU A 143 13.60 3.89 -6.94
C LEU A 143 15.12 4.14 -6.97
N VAL A 144 15.74 4.01 -8.15
CA VAL A 144 17.17 4.26 -8.39
C VAL A 144 17.42 5.50 -9.26
N MET A 145 16.44 6.40 -9.33
CA MET A 145 16.49 7.67 -10.08
C MET A 145 16.82 7.49 -11.56
N ASN A 146 16.41 6.38 -12.17
CA ASN A 146 16.68 6.03 -13.57
C ASN A 146 18.17 6.12 -13.96
N SER A 147 19.08 5.89 -13.00
CA SER A 147 20.52 6.00 -13.25
C SER A 147 21.13 4.65 -13.61
N ASP A 148 21.80 4.57 -14.77
CA ASP A 148 22.46 3.34 -15.22
C ASP A 148 23.47 2.83 -14.20
N LYS A 149 24.24 3.75 -13.60
CA LYS A 149 25.20 3.44 -12.53
C LYS A 149 24.50 2.80 -11.33
N LYS A 150 23.41 3.39 -10.84
CA LYS A 150 22.68 2.91 -9.66
C LYS A 150 21.95 1.59 -9.95
N ILE A 151 21.46 1.41 -11.18
CA ILE A 151 20.86 0.15 -11.67
C ILE A 151 21.90 -0.97 -11.64
N GLU A 152 23.08 -0.77 -12.23
CA GLU A 152 24.15 -1.78 -12.26
C GLU A 152 24.60 -2.18 -10.83
N GLN A 153 24.76 -1.19 -9.96
CA GLN A 153 25.11 -1.40 -8.55
C GLN A 153 24.05 -2.21 -7.81
N THR A 154 22.76 -1.88 -7.99
CA THR A 154 21.65 -2.60 -7.37
C THR A 154 21.59 -4.05 -7.83
N HIS A 155 21.77 -4.30 -9.14
CA HIS A 155 21.86 -5.65 -9.68
C HIS A 155 23.04 -6.44 -9.09
N GLY A 156 24.17 -5.78 -8.83
CA GLY A 156 25.32 -6.38 -8.15
C GLY A 156 24.99 -6.89 -6.75
N VAL A 157 24.23 -6.13 -5.96
CA VAL A 157 23.80 -6.54 -4.61
C VAL A 157 22.78 -7.68 -4.66
N LEU A 158 21.81 -7.62 -5.57
CA LEU A 158 20.79 -8.67 -5.68
C LEU A 158 21.39 -10.03 -6.10
N LYS A 159 22.46 -10.04 -6.91
CA LYS A 159 23.18 -11.26 -7.31
C LYS A 159 23.82 -12.02 -6.14
N THR A 160 24.05 -11.38 -4.99
CA THR A 160 24.61 -12.05 -3.80
C THR A 160 23.56 -12.67 -2.89
N GLY A 161 22.29 -12.68 -3.30
CA GLY A 161 21.17 -13.24 -2.53
C GLY A 161 20.47 -12.23 -1.60
N GLY A 162 20.81 -10.94 -1.71
CA GLY A 162 20.08 -9.85 -1.06
C GLY A 162 18.70 -9.61 -1.69
N ASN A 163 17.83 -8.93 -0.95
CA ASN A 163 16.57 -8.39 -1.48
C ASN A 163 16.58 -6.85 -1.43
N TYR A 164 15.58 -6.20 -2.02
CA TYR A 164 15.49 -4.73 -1.98
C TYR A 164 15.49 -4.18 -0.54
N GLY A 165 14.88 -4.87 0.43
CA GLY A 165 14.90 -4.47 1.84
C GLY A 165 16.29 -4.52 2.50
N SER A 166 17.25 -5.23 1.91
CA SER A 166 18.64 -5.30 2.39
C SER A 166 19.55 -4.20 1.85
N LEU A 167 19.05 -3.37 0.93
CA LEU A 167 19.82 -2.25 0.40
C LEU A 167 20.00 -1.17 1.47
N ALA A 168 21.20 -0.60 1.54
CA ALA A 168 21.47 0.58 2.34
C ALA A 168 20.83 1.80 1.66
N TRP A 169 19.52 1.95 1.81
CA TRP A 169 18.70 2.97 1.15
C TRP A 169 19.22 4.40 1.38
N ASP A 170 19.88 4.65 2.52
CA ASP A 170 20.51 5.92 2.85
C ASP A 170 21.77 6.22 2.01
N LYS A 171 22.37 5.22 1.37
CA LYS A 171 23.60 5.32 0.56
C LYS A 171 23.39 5.37 -0.94
N ILE A 172 22.16 5.14 -1.40
CA ILE A 172 21.84 5.16 -2.83
C ILE A 172 22.10 6.53 -3.49
N PRO A 173 21.81 7.68 -2.86
CA PRO A 173 22.16 8.98 -3.43
C PRO A 173 23.67 9.17 -3.63
N ASP A 174 24.48 8.56 -2.74
CA ASP A 174 25.94 8.68 -2.75
C ASP A 174 26.61 7.67 -3.71
N GLY A 175 25.83 6.76 -4.30
CA GLY A 175 26.32 5.72 -5.22
C GLY A 175 26.91 4.49 -4.53
N LEU A 176 26.39 4.13 -3.34
CA LEU A 176 26.84 3.14 -2.36
C LEU A 176 28.07 3.54 -1.54
#